data_AF-A0A951H600-F1
#
_entry.id   AF-A0A951H600-F1
#
_cell.length_a   1.000
_cell.length_b   1.000
_cell.length_c   1.000
_cell.angle_alpha   90.00
_cell.angle_beta   90.00
_cell.angle_gamma   90.00
#
_symmetry.space_group_name_H-M   'P 1'
#
loop_
_entity.id
_entity.type
_entity.pdbx_description
1 polymer ?
#
loop_
_entity_poly.entity_id
_entity_poly.type
_entity_poly.pdbx_seq_one_letter_code
_entity_poly.pdbx_strand_id
1 'polypeptide(L)'
;MVKLTQKKKQAQESLQRDIGQVAQEHGLASLPGSELVELLAKREGLLEWAAIDTLLKRGSASVPALIAGLSHHKGKIRSTCALLLDHVADDRCVEPLINAIRHDPLEAVRRCALHSLICDGCKECPLTTDVIAILTEVAERDRSLAVRRRAVFYLSQQRPNARVAPFLQNLVETETDTVLLRRAANALQHHQPIVGGTSFVACP
;
A
#
# COMPACT_ATOMS: atom_id res chain seq x y z
N MET A 1 17.40 23.51 16.98
CA MET A 1 16.60 22.80 15.95
C MET A 1 17.03 23.12 14.51
N VAL A 2 17.22 24.38 14.11
CA VAL A 2 17.55 24.80 12.71
C VAL A 2 18.84 24.19 12.12
N LYS A 3 19.90 24.01 12.90
CA LYS A 3 21.16 23.38 12.40
C LYS A 3 21.00 21.88 12.13
N LEU A 4 20.14 21.20 12.89
CA LEU A 4 19.90 19.76 12.74
C LEU A 4 19.08 19.46 11.47
N THR A 5 18.13 20.34 11.14
CA THR A 5 17.34 20.26 9.90
C THR A 5 18.18 20.59 8.67
N GLN A 6 19.09 21.58 8.76
CA GLN A 6 20.01 21.90 7.66
C GLN A 6 20.98 20.76 7.35
N LYS A 7 21.55 20.12 8.38
CA LYS A 7 22.44 18.97 8.20
C LYS A 7 21.73 17.77 7.57
N LYS A 8 20.47 17.52 7.93
CA LYS A 8 19.65 16.46 7.30
C LYS A 8 19.38 16.75 5.83
N LYS A 9 19.04 17.99 5.50
CA LYS A 9 18.81 18.42 4.11
C LYS A 9 20.07 18.24 3.25
N GLN A 10 21.23 18.68 3.74
CA GLN A 10 22.50 18.51 3.04
C GLN A 10 22.88 17.04 2.82
N ALA A 11 22.65 16.19 3.82
CA ALA A 11 22.89 14.75 3.69
C ALA A 11 21.97 14.10 2.64
N GLN A 12 20.70 14.51 2.60
CA GLN A 12 19.73 14.04 1.59
C GLN A 12 20.13 14.49 0.18
N GLU A 13 20.55 15.75 0.01
CA GLU A 13 21.02 16.27 -1.28
C GLU A 13 22.30 15.56 -1.74
N SER A 14 23.21 15.23 -0.82
CA SER A 14 24.40 14.44 -1.16
C SER A 14 24.03 13.04 -1.61
N LEU A 15 23.15 12.36 -0.88
CA LEU A 15 22.69 11.03 -1.24
C LEU A 15 22.01 11.02 -2.62
N GLN A 16 21.20 12.03 -2.92
CA GLN A 16 20.53 12.13 -4.22
C GLN A 16 21.53 12.35 -5.37
N ARG A 17 22.60 13.12 -5.13
CA ARG A 17 23.70 13.27 -6.11
C ARG A 17 24.40 11.94 -6.36
N ASP A 18 24.72 11.20 -5.29
CA ASP A 18 25.41 9.92 -5.39
C ASP A 18 24.54 8.88 -6.14
N ILE A 19 23.24 8.83 -5.86
CA ILE A 19 22.26 8.01 -6.61
C ILE A 19 22.26 8.39 -8.10
N GLY A 20 22.23 9.69 -8.41
CA GLY A 20 22.27 10.18 -9.80
C GLY A 20 23.55 9.79 -10.53
N GLN A 21 24.69 9.87 -9.86
CA GLN A 21 25.98 9.46 -10.41
C GLN A 21 26.01 7.95 -10.71
N VAL A 22 25.60 7.11 -9.75
CA VAL A 22 25.51 5.66 -9.96
C VAL A 22 24.56 5.31 -11.10
N ALA A 23 23.42 6.01 -11.21
CA ALA A 23 22.49 5.80 -12.31
C ALA A 23 23.12 6.11 -13.68
N GLN A 24 23.97 7.14 -13.76
CA GLN A 24 24.69 7.52 -14.98
C GLN A 24 25.80 6.51 -15.31
N GLU A 25 26.63 6.16 -14.33
CA GLU A 25 27.76 5.21 -14.49
C GLU A 25 27.28 3.86 -15.02
N HIS A 26 26.11 3.40 -14.56
CA HIS A 26 25.50 2.14 -14.98
C HIS A 26 24.51 2.27 -16.15
N GLY A 27 24.33 3.47 -16.71
CA GLY A 27 23.43 3.70 -17.84
C GLY A 27 21.96 3.32 -17.58
N LEU A 28 21.49 3.42 -16.33
CA LEU A 28 20.18 2.93 -15.90
C LEU A 28 19.01 3.57 -16.68
N ALA A 29 19.19 4.81 -17.11
CA ALA A 29 18.21 5.55 -17.90
C ALA A 29 17.87 4.87 -19.24
N SER A 30 18.77 4.04 -19.79
CA SER A 30 18.59 3.33 -21.05
C SER A 30 18.14 1.87 -20.88
N LEU A 31 18.21 1.31 -19.67
CA LEU A 31 17.89 -0.09 -19.44
C LEU A 31 16.39 -0.38 -19.58
N PRO A 32 15.99 -1.56 -20.06
CA PRO A 32 14.59 -1.96 -20.03
C PRO A 32 14.10 -2.08 -18.58
N GLY A 33 12.80 -1.88 -18.36
CA GLY A 33 12.23 -1.91 -17.00
C GLY A 33 12.44 -3.24 -16.28
N SER A 34 12.45 -4.37 -17.01
CA SER A 34 12.73 -5.71 -16.46
C SER A 34 14.13 -5.81 -15.84
N GLU A 35 15.14 -5.24 -16.49
CA GLU A 35 16.50 -5.21 -15.94
C GLU A 35 16.60 -4.33 -14.71
N LEU A 36 15.92 -3.18 -14.69
CA LEU A 36 15.83 -2.35 -13.49
C LEU A 36 15.16 -3.09 -12.32
N VAL A 37 14.15 -3.92 -12.60
CA VAL A 37 13.48 -4.75 -11.59
C VAL A 37 14.45 -5.78 -10.99
N GLU A 38 15.34 -6.39 -11.77
CA GLU A 38 16.35 -7.32 -11.27
C GLU A 38 17.33 -6.67 -10.28
N LEU A 39 17.59 -5.36 -10.42
CA LEU A 39 18.46 -4.61 -9.53
C LEU A 39 17.84 -4.39 -8.14
N LEU A 40 16.51 -4.51 -7.99
CA LEU A 40 15.81 -4.35 -6.70
C LEU A 40 16.16 -5.44 -5.66
N ALA A 41 16.77 -6.56 -6.09
CA ALA A 41 17.24 -7.61 -5.19
C ALA A 41 18.69 -7.45 -4.73
N LYS A 42 19.48 -6.56 -5.35
CA LYS A 42 20.92 -6.50 -5.08
C LYS A 42 21.20 -5.89 -3.72
N ARG A 43 22.27 -6.35 -3.06
CA ARG A 43 22.74 -5.83 -1.76
C ARG A 43 23.69 -4.63 -1.89
N GLU A 44 23.77 -4.04 -3.07
CA GLU A 44 24.51 -2.80 -3.31
C GLU A 44 23.55 -1.63 -3.12
N GLY A 45 23.57 -1.05 -1.91
CA GLY A 45 22.56 -0.08 -1.50
C GLY A 45 22.35 1.04 -2.51
N LEU A 46 23.41 1.70 -2.99
CA LEU A 46 23.29 2.80 -3.94
C LEU A 46 22.75 2.38 -5.32
N LEU A 47 23.12 1.20 -5.82
CA LEU A 47 22.62 0.70 -7.09
C LEU A 47 21.13 0.33 -7.01
N GLU A 48 20.70 -0.28 -5.89
CA GLU A 48 19.28 -0.54 -5.60
C GLU A 48 18.50 0.78 -5.57
N TRP A 49 18.99 1.79 -4.85
CA TRP A 49 18.37 3.12 -4.78
C TRP A 49 18.33 3.83 -6.14
N ALA A 50 19.39 3.72 -6.93
CA ALA A 50 19.44 4.28 -8.28
C ALA A 50 18.44 3.61 -9.24
N ALA A 51 18.24 2.30 -9.13
CA ALA A 51 17.22 1.58 -9.88
C ALA A 51 15.80 2.01 -9.47
N ILE A 52 15.54 2.13 -8.16
CA ILE A 52 14.28 2.65 -7.61
C ILE A 52 14.00 4.07 -8.13
N ASP A 53 14.96 4.98 -7.98
CA ASP A 53 14.84 6.38 -8.42
C ASP A 53 14.58 6.47 -9.94
N THR A 54 15.27 5.64 -10.74
CA THR A 54 15.06 5.56 -12.18
C THR A 54 13.65 5.07 -12.53
N LEU A 55 13.16 4.02 -11.87
CA LEU A 55 11.81 3.50 -12.07
C LEU A 55 10.74 4.53 -11.71
N LEU A 56 10.92 5.27 -10.62
CA LEU A 56 9.99 6.32 -10.19
C LEU A 56 9.99 7.51 -11.15
N LYS A 57 11.17 7.98 -11.58
CA LYS A 57 11.29 9.09 -12.56
C LYS A 57 10.66 8.78 -13.91
N ARG A 58 10.63 7.51 -14.30
CA ARG A 58 9.94 7.03 -15.51
C ARG A 58 8.41 7.02 -15.37
N GLY A 59 7.88 7.08 -14.14
CA GLY A 59 6.45 7.12 -13.87
C GLY A 59 5.69 5.94 -14.49
N SER A 60 4.61 6.26 -15.21
CA SER A 60 3.72 5.27 -15.84
C SER A 60 4.40 4.33 -16.85
N ALA A 61 5.56 4.71 -17.39
CA ALA A 61 6.35 3.86 -18.28
C ALA A 61 6.96 2.65 -17.55
N SER A 62 7.10 2.70 -16.22
CA SER A 62 7.61 1.60 -15.39
C SER A 62 6.53 0.58 -15.01
N VAL A 63 5.25 0.96 -15.08
CA VAL A 63 4.12 0.12 -14.62
C VAL A 63 4.13 -1.29 -15.21
N PRO A 64 4.34 -1.51 -16.53
CA PRO A 64 4.36 -2.88 -17.08
C PRO A 64 5.45 -3.76 -16.46
N ALA A 65 6.65 -3.20 -16.24
CA ALA A 65 7.75 -3.94 -15.63
C ALA A 65 7.51 -4.23 -14.15
N LEU A 66 6.94 -3.27 -13.42
CA LEU A 66 6.61 -3.45 -12.00
C LEU A 66 5.48 -4.47 -11.81
N ILE A 67 4.46 -4.47 -12.68
CA ILE A 67 3.41 -5.51 -12.71
C ILE A 67 4.01 -6.89 -12.94
N ALA A 68 4.91 -7.03 -13.94
CA ALA A 68 5.61 -8.30 -14.17
C ALA A 68 6.44 -8.73 -12.94
N GLY A 69 7.07 -7.77 -12.26
CA GLY A 69 7.84 -7.96 -11.04
C GLY A 69 7.02 -8.50 -9.85
N LEU A 70 5.70 -8.33 -9.84
CA LEU A 70 4.82 -8.97 -8.84
C LEU A 70 4.79 -10.50 -8.92
N SER A 71 5.26 -11.09 -10.03
CA SER A 71 5.39 -12.55 -10.18
C SER A 71 6.83 -13.05 -10.00
N HIS A 72 7.75 -12.19 -9.58
CA HIS A 72 9.16 -12.52 -9.49
C HIS A 72 9.46 -13.59 -8.41
N HIS A 73 10.42 -14.48 -8.67
CA HIS A 73 10.72 -15.59 -7.78
C HIS A 73 11.22 -15.14 -6.38
N LYS A 74 11.96 -14.02 -6.30
CA LYS A 74 12.41 -13.38 -5.05
C LYS A 74 11.31 -12.53 -4.43
N GLY A 75 10.93 -12.86 -3.19
CA GLY A 75 9.95 -12.11 -2.40
C GLY A 75 10.27 -10.63 -2.20
N LYS A 76 11.55 -10.28 -2.00
CA LYS A 76 12.00 -8.89 -1.85
C LYS A 76 11.59 -8.05 -3.08
N ILE A 77 11.85 -8.57 -4.28
CA ILE A 77 11.47 -7.89 -5.53
C ILE A 77 9.96 -7.70 -5.60
N ARG A 78 9.17 -8.74 -5.34
CA ARG A 78 7.70 -8.63 -5.38
C ARG A 78 7.18 -7.55 -4.42
N SER A 79 7.69 -7.50 -3.19
CA SER A 79 7.29 -6.46 -2.22
C SER A 79 7.75 -5.07 -2.64
N THR A 80 8.95 -4.93 -3.19
CA THR A 80 9.44 -3.65 -3.69
C THR A 80 8.64 -3.19 -4.90
N CYS A 81 8.32 -4.07 -5.84
CA CYS A 81 7.44 -3.75 -6.98
C CYS A 81 6.06 -3.29 -6.50
N ALA A 82 5.43 -4.01 -5.57
CA ALA A 82 4.16 -3.58 -4.99
C ALA A 82 4.27 -2.20 -4.31
N LEU A 83 5.37 -1.92 -3.62
CA LEU A 83 5.61 -0.60 -3.00
C LEU A 83 5.79 0.50 -4.06
N LEU A 84 6.58 0.25 -5.11
CA LEU A 84 6.80 1.23 -6.17
C LEU A 84 5.52 1.52 -6.96
N LEU A 85 4.69 0.51 -7.18
CA LEU A 85 3.37 0.67 -7.81
C LEU A 85 2.46 1.60 -7.02
N ASP A 86 2.67 1.82 -5.72
CA ASP A 86 1.94 2.85 -4.96
C ASP A 86 2.28 4.27 -5.45
N HIS A 87 3.49 4.53 -5.92
CA HIS A 87 3.91 5.87 -6.36
C HIS A 87 3.64 6.14 -7.84
N VAL A 88 3.57 5.09 -8.66
CA VAL A 88 3.37 5.21 -10.11
C VAL A 88 2.08 4.55 -10.58
N ALA A 89 1.13 4.33 -9.67
CA ALA A 89 -0.08 3.56 -9.91
C ALA A 89 -0.94 4.16 -11.04
N ASP A 90 -1.51 3.27 -11.85
CA ASP A 90 -2.68 3.53 -12.66
C ASP A 90 -3.59 2.30 -12.63
N ASP A 91 -4.77 2.38 -13.26
CA ASP A 91 -5.78 1.32 -13.18
C ASP A 91 -5.28 -0.06 -13.70
N ARG A 92 -4.20 -0.11 -14.49
CA ARG A 92 -3.58 -1.38 -14.91
C ARG A 92 -3.04 -2.18 -13.72
N CYS A 93 -2.78 -1.52 -12.59
CA CYS A 93 -2.25 -2.13 -11.38
C CYS A 93 -3.31 -2.87 -10.55
N VAL A 94 -4.61 -2.56 -10.71
CA VAL A 94 -5.67 -3.02 -9.81
C VAL A 94 -5.73 -4.55 -9.73
N GLU A 95 -5.93 -5.24 -10.86
CA GLU A 95 -6.02 -6.70 -10.88
C GLU A 95 -4.71 -7.39 -10.45
N PRO A 96 -3.52 -6.97 -10.93
CA PRO A 96 -2.25 -7.51 -10.44
C PRO A 96 -2.04 -7.37 -8.93
N LEU A 97 -2.42 -6.23 -8.35
CA LEU A 97 -2.32 -5.99 -6.91
C LEU A 97 -3.32 -6.86 -6.13
N ILE A 98 -4.57 -6.98 -6.61
CA ILE A 98 -5.56 -7.89 -6.02
C ILE A 98 -5.07 -9.34 -6.04
N ASN A 99 -4.50 -9.77 -7.16
CA ASN A 99 -3.91 -11.11 -7.27
C ASN A 99 -2.77 -11.33 -6.26
N ALA A 100 -1.87 -10.35 -6.11
CA ALA A 100 -0.80 -10.40 -5.11
C ALA A 100 -1.37 -10.44 -3.67
N ILE A 101 -2.41 -9.65 -3.37
CA ILE A 101 -3.10 -9.65 -2.07
C ILE A 101 -3.70 -11.03 -1.77
N ARG A 102 -4.30 -11.71 -2.74
CA ARG A 102 -4.96 -13.00 -2.50
C ARG A 102 -4.00 -14.18 -2.41
N HIS A 103 -2.93 -14.15 -3.19
CA HIS A 103 -2.18 -15.37 -3.49
C HIS A 103 -0.71 -15.34 -3.06
N ASP A 104 -0.11 -14.19 -2.75
CA ASP A 104 1.32 -14.17 -2.45
C ASP A 104 1.65 -14.93 -1.14
N PRO A 105 2.64 -15.86 -1.15
CA PRO A 105 3.05 -16.60 0.04
C PRO A 105 3.48 -15.68 1.20
N LEU A 106 4.12 -14.55 0.89
CA LEU A 106 4.75 -13.69 1.89
C LEU A 106 3.80 -12.60 2.37
N GLU A 107 3.67 -12.49 3.69
CA GLU A 107 2.90 -11.42 4.34
C GLU A 107 3.34 -10.02 3.87
N ALA A 108 4.66 -9.80 3.77
CA ALA A 108 5.20 -8.50 3.39
C ALA A 108 4.69 -8.05 2.01
N VAL A 109 4.63 -8.96 1.04
CA VAL A 109 4.12 -8.64 -0.30
C VAL A 109 2.64 -8.32 -0.25
N ARG A 110 1.81 -9.15 0.42
CA ARG A 110 0.37 -8.90 0.57
C ARG A 110 0.09 -7.55 1.23
N ARG A 111 0.88 -7.17 2.24
CA ARG A 111 0.77 -5.86 2.90
C ARG A 111 1.14 -4.69 2.00
N CYS A 112 2.23 -4.80 1.24
CA CYS A 112 2.64 -3.77 0.28
C CYS A 112 1.58 -3.62 -0.82
N ALA A 113 1.06 -4.73 -1.35
CA ALA A 113 0.02 -4.71 -2.36
C ALA A 113 -1.29 -4.11 -1.84
N LEU A 114 -1.69 -4.44 -0.61
CA LEU A 114 -2.85 -3.83 0.04
C LEU A 114 -2.66 -2.32 0.26
N HIS A 115 -1.47 -1.88 0.69
CA HIS A 115 -1.16 -0.45 0.81
C HIS A 115 -1.26 0.25 -0.55
N SER A 116 -0.61 -0.33 -1.57
CA SER A 116 -0.60 0.17 -2.94
C SER A 116 -1.99 0.23 -3.55
N LEU A 117 -2.92 -0.66 -3.18
CA LEU A 117 -4.28 -0.61 -3.70
C LEU A 117 -5.13 0.52 -3.08
N ILE A 118 -4.90 0.86 -1.79
CA ILE A 118 -5.90 1.61 -0.99
C ILE A 118 -5.42 2.99 -0.52
N CYS A 119 -4.12 3.19 -0.33
CA CYS A 119 -3.63 4.41 0.31
C CYS A 119 -3.61 5.59 -0.68
N ASP A 120 -4.69 6.38 -0.74
CA ASP A 120 -4.74 7.54 -1.65
C ASP A 120 -3.73 8.63 -1.30
N GLY A 121 -3.43 8.81 0.00
CA GLY A 121 -2.47 9.82 0.46
C GLY A 121 -1.01 9.57 0.03
N CYS A 122 -0.70 8.39 -0.50
CA CYS A 122 0.63 8.04 -0.99
C CYS A 122 0.74 8.06 -2.53
N LYS A 123 -0.38 8.30 -3.23
CA LYS A 123 -0.47 8.32 -4.70
C LYS A 123 -0.60 9.73 -5.24
N GLU A 124 -0.07 9.94 -6.43
CA GLU A 124 -0.41 11.13 -7.23
C GLU A 124 -1.83 11.02 -7.81
N CYS A 125 -2.29 9.80 -8.14
CA CYS A 125 -3.62 9.51 -8.66
C CYS A 125 -4.26 8.30 -7.95
N PRO A 126 -5.46 8.44 -7.35
CA PRO A 126 -6.19 7.31 -6.76
C PRO A 126 -6.57 6.24 -7.79
N LEU A 127 -6.55 4.97 -7.38
CA LEU A 127 -7.03 3.86 -8.21
C LEU A 127 -8.56 3.79 -8.18
N THR A 128 -9.18 3.55 -9.34
CA THR A 128 -10.64 3.48 -9.42
C THR A 128 -11.14 2.05 -9.17
N THR A 129 -11.31 1.69 -7.90
CA THR A 129 -11.83 0.36 -7.54
C THR A 129 -12.67 0.38 -6.26
N ASP A 130 -13.65 -0.52 -6.17
CA ASP A 130 -14.38 -0.78 -4.91
C ASP A 130 -13.48 -1.55 -3.95
N VAL A 131 -12.77 -0.81 -3.10
CA VAL A 131 -11.87 -1.38 -2.09
C VAL A 131 -12.60 -2.09 -0.95
N ILE A 132 -13.91 -1.88 -0.77
CA ILE A 132 -14.64 -2.44 0.38
C ILE A 132 -14.66 -3.97 0.32
N ALA A 133 -14.96 -4.54 -0.85
CA ALA A 133 -15.04 -5.99 -1.01
C ALA A 133 -13.71 -6.68 -0.68
N ILE A 134 -12.60 -6.19 -1.27
CA ILE A 134 -11.28 -6.76 -1.03
C ILE A 134 -10.82 -6.53 0.41
N LEU A 135 -11.14 -5.39 1.03
CA LEU A 135 -10.81 -5.13 2.43
C LEU A 135 -11.55 -6.08 3.39
N THR A 136 -12.84 -6.32 3.16
CA THR A 136 -13.61 -7.28 3.97
C THR A 136 -13.10 -8.70 3.79
N GLU A 137 -12.79 -9.12 2.55
CA GLU A 137 -12.23 -10.44 2.24
C GLU A 137 -10.90 -10.66 2.97
N VAL A 138 -9.98 -9.69 2.88
CA VAL A 138 -8.66 -9.78 3.51
C VAL A 138 -8.75 -9.75 5.03
N ALA A 139 -9.62 -8.91 5.60
CA ALA A 139 -9.83 -8.84 7.05
C ALA A 139 -10.40 -10.16 7.62
N GLU A 140 -11.23 -10.87 6.84
CA GLU A 140 -11.79 -12.16 7.23
C GLU A 140 -10.78 -13.30 7.07
N ARG A 141 -10.09 -13.39 5.92
CA ARG A 141 -9.47 -14.64 5.45
C ARG A 141 -7.95 -14.66 5.42
N ASP A 142 -7.26 -13.52 5.53
CA ASP A 142 -5.81 -13.52 5.41
C ASP A 142 -5.15 -14.32 6.55
N ARG A 143 -4.25 -15.24 6.19
CA ARG A 143 -3.55 -16.09 7.17
C ARG A 143 -2.70 -15.33 8.19
N SER A 144 -2.36 -14.07 7.94
CA SER A 144 -1.62 -13.22 8.88
C SER A 144 -2.54 -12.22 9.57
N LEU A 145 -2.54 -12.26 10.90
CA LEU A 145 -3.17 -11.25 11.74
C LEU A 145 -2.67 -9.83 11.43
N ALA A 146 -1.40 -9.66 11.04
CA ALA A 146 -0.87 -8.34 10.70
C ALA A 146 -1.51 -7.77 9.43
N VAL A 147 -1.82 -8.62 8.44
CA VAL A 147 -2.54 -8.22 7.22
C VAL A 147 -4.01 -7.96 7.55
N ARG A 148 -4.67 -8.84 8.30
CA ARG A 148 -6.07 -8.65 8.73
C ARG A 148 -6.26 -7.33 9.49
N ARG A 149 -5.37 -7.05 10.45
CA ARG A 149 -5.34 -5.78 11.21
C ARG A 149 -5.06 -4.55 10.33
N ARG A 150 -4.34 -4.72 9.21
CA ARG A 150 -4.11 -3.65 8.24
C ARG A 150 -5.36 -3.40 7.40
N ALA A 151 -6.06 -4.45 6.98
CA ALA A 151 -7.34 -4.32 6.27
C ALA A 151 -8.41 -3.63 7.13
N VAL A 152 -8.57 -4.03 8.40
CA VAL A 152 -9.51 -3.34 9.32
C VAL A 152 -9.11 -1.88 9.56
N PHE A 153 -7.81 -1.59 9.66
CA PHE A 153 -7.35 -0.20 9.71
C PHE A 153 -7.78 0.56 8.45
N TYR A 154 -7.61 0.00 7.26
CA TYR A 154 -8.04 0.66 6.03
C TYR A 154 -9.55 0.82 5.91
N LEU A 155 -10.34 -0.15 6.38
CA LEU A 155 -11.80 0.00 6.50
C LEU A 155 -12.13 1.25 7.33
N SER A 156 -11.48 1.44 8.48
CA SER A 156 -11.70 2.65 9.32
C SER A 156 -11.36 3.98 8.66
N GLN A 157 -10.56 3.98 7.58
CA GLN A 157 -10.23 5.19 6.82
C GLN A 157 -11.22 5.44 5.67
N GLN A 158 -12.05 4.46 5.32
CA GLN A 158 -13.08 4.62 4.29
C GLN A 158 -14.21 5.49 4.81
N ARG A 159 -14.95 6.13 3.90
CA ARG A 159 -16.19 6.83 4.29
C ARG A 159 -17.17 5.85 4.95
N PRO A 160 -18.01 6.31 5.90
CA PRO A 160 -19.05 5.47 6.49
C PRO A 160 -19.86 4.75 5.40
N ASN A 161 -19.99 3.42 5.52
CA ASN A 161 -20.56 2.57 4.48
C ASN A 161 -21.33 1.42 5.12
N ALA A 162 -22.62 1.31 4.79
CA ALA A 162 -23.53 0.32 5.36
C ALA A 162 -23.11 -1.14 5.11
N ARG A 163 -22.30 -1.41 4.06
CA ARG A 163 -21.78 -2.75 3.76
C ARG A 163 -20.73 -3.21 4.79
N VAL A 164 -20.08 -2.28 5.48
CA VAL A 164 -18.95 -2.58 6.39
C VAL A 164 -19.44 -2.93 7.79
N ALA A 165 -20.52 -2.31 8.26
CA ALA A 165 -20.97 -2.47 9.65
C ALA A 165 -21.35 -3.92 10.02
N PRO A 166 -22.15 -4.68 9.22
CA PRO A 166 -22.47 -6.07 9.54
C PRO A 166 -21.23 -6.96 9.61
N PHE A 167 -20.27 -6.74 8.71
CA PHE A 167 -18.99 -7.46 8.72
C PHE A 167 -18.22 -7.19 10.02
N LEU A 168 -18.09 -5.93 10.42
CA LEU A 168 -17.35 -5.57 11.64
C LEU A 168 -18.06 -6.05 12.91
N GLN A 169 -19.40 -6.11 12.94
CA GLN A 169 -20.16 -6.71 14.03
C GLN A 169 -19.81 -8.20 14.19
N ASN A 170 -19.92 -8.97 13.10
CA ASN A 170 -19.56 -10.39 13.11
C ASN A 170 -18.08 -10.58 13.52
N LEU A 171 -17.18 -9.73 13.05
CA LEU A 171 -15.77 -9.81 13.42
C LEU A 171 -15.56 -9.54 14.93
N VAL A 172 -16.28 -8.60 15.52
CA VAL A 172 -16.22 -8.32 16.98
C VAL A 172 -16.76 -9.49 17.81
N GLU A 173 -17.76 -10.21 17.30
CA GLU A 173 -18.37 -11.35 17.99
C GLU A 173 -17.56 -12.64 17.88
N THR A 174 -16.85 -12.85 16.76
CA THR A 174 -16.20 -14.13 16.43
C THR A 174 -14.69 -14.13 16.63
N GLU A 175 -14.04 -12.96 16.61
CA GLU A 175 -12.58 -12.86 16.72
C GLU A 175 -12.10 -13.00 18.17
N THR A 176 -10.90 -13.55 18.32
CA THR A 176 -10.24 -13.76 19.63
C THR A 176 -9.03 -12.84 19.80
N ASP A 177 -8.42 -12.38 18.70
CA ASP A 177 -7.28 -11.47 18.75
C ASP A 177 -7.68 -10.09 19.30
N THR A 178 -7.21 -9.76 20.50
CA THR A 178 -7.59 -8.54 21.23
C THR A 178 -7.27 -7.24 20.47
N VAL A 179 -6.17 -7.21 19.71
CA VAL A 179 -5.78 -6.04 18.93
C VAL A 179 -6.70 -5.86 17.72
N LEU A 180 -7.03 -6.95 17.03
CA LEU A 180 -7.96 -6.94 15.91
C LEU A 180 -9.37 -6.58 16.37
N LEU A 181 -9.84 -7.15 17.47
CA LEU A 181 -11.12 -6.81 18.11
C LEU A 181 -11.23 -5.32 18.41
N ARG A 182 -10.25 -4.74 19.11
CA ARG A 182 -10.23 -3.31 19.43
C ARG A 182 -10.28 -2.45 18.17
N ARG A 183 -9.53 -2.82 17.13
CA ARG A 183 -9.54 -2.10 15.84
C ARG A 183 -10.89 -2.23 15.13
N ALA A 184 -11.48 -3.41 15.15
CA ALA A 184 -12.78 -3.68 14.55
C ALA A 184 -13.90 -2.90 15.25
N ALA A 185 -13.89 -2.85 16.58
CA ALA A 185 -14.84 -2.05 17.35
C ALA A 185 -14.72 -0.54 17.04
N ASN A 186 -13.50 -0.01 16.97
CA ASN A 186 -13.29 1.39 16.59
C ASN A 186 -13.76 1.68 15.16
N ALA A 187 -13.45 0.79 14.21
CA ALA A 187 -13.93 0.91 12.84
C ALA A 187 -15.46 0.82 12.77
N LEU A 188 -16.08 -0.04 13.59
CA LEU A 188 -17.54 -0.21 13.61
C LEU A 188 -18.23 1.08 14.04
N GLN A 189 -17.74 1.75 15.08
CA GLN A 189 -18.27 3.05 15.51
C GLN A 189 -18.25 4.09 14.38
N HIS A 190 -17.20 4.10 13.56
CA HIS A 190 -17.08 4.99 12.40
C HIS A 190 -18.07 4.66 11.27
N HIS A 191 -18.40 3.38 11.07
CA HIS A 191 -19.33 2.95 10.02
C HIS A 191 -20.78 2.80 10.48
N GLN A 192 -21.08 2.94 11.77
CA GLN A 192 -22.44 2.96 12.28
C GLN A 192 -23.14 4.26 11.84
N PRO A 193 -24.41 4.18 11.42
CA PRO A 193 -25.20 5.39 11.23
C PRO A 193 -25.28 6.15 12.57
N ILE A 194 -25.15 7.47 12.53
CA ILE A 194 -25.38 8.30 13.72
C ILE A 194 -26.84 8.08 14.12
N VAL A 195 -27.06 7.34 15.20
CA VAL A 195 -28.39 7.20 15.80
C VAL A 195 -28.68 8.52 16.52
N GLY A 196 -29.14 9.52 15.75
CA GLY A 196 -29.70 10.76 16.27
C GLY A 196 -31.06 10.47 16.90
N GLY A 197 -31.20 10.81 18.17
CA GLY A 197 -32.33 10.46 19.03
C GLY A 197 -33.69 10.85 18.49
N THR A 198 -34.66 10.00 18.79
CA THR A 198 -36.08 10.34 18.79
C THR A 198 -36.33 11.49 19.77
N SER A 199 -36.57 12.70 19.28
CA SER A 199 -37.46 13.65 19.93
C SER A 199 -38.46 14.16 18.91
N PHE A 200 -39.53 13.40 18.70
CA PHE A 200 -40.80 13.94 18.25
C PHE A 200 -41.34 14.82 19.37
N VAL A 201 -41.36 16.14 19.19
CA VAL A 201 -42.28 17.04 19.92
C VAL A 201 -42.86 18.04 18.92
N ALA A 202 -44.15 17.86 18.68
CA ALA A 202 -45.21 18.77 18.26
C ALA A 202 -45.06 19.58 16.94
N CYS A 203 -45.90 19.23 15.96
CA CYS A 203 -46.59 20.23 15.15
C CYS A 203 -47.66 20.93 16.02
N PRO A 204 -47.99 22.21 15.74
CA PRO A 204 -48.93 23.02 16.52
C PRO A 204 -50.37 22.50 16.47
#